data_AF-A0A1V9Y5U6-F1
#
_entry.id   AF-A0A1V9Y5U6-F1
#
_cell.length_a   1.000
_cell.length_b   1.000
_cell.length_c   1.000
_cell.angle_alpha   90.00
_cell.angle_beta   90.00
_cell.angle_gamma   90.00
#
_symmetry.space_group_name_H-M   'P 1'
#
loop_
_entity.id
_entity.type
_entity.pdbx_description
1 polymer ?
#
loop_
_entity_poly.entity_id
_entity_poly.type
_entity_poly.pdbx_seq_one_letter_code
_entity_poly.pdbx_strand_id
1 'polypeptide(L)'
;MASLRAARSTASRSSKSAWFSDPSTYPLIAILTFASGIATYQGVRHLSRSPDVLLDRTKRSDFMHREETAANDFRAHRIDVAHWKENPITRNEDFVEFRRRNTKQL
;
A
#
# COMPACT_ATOMS: atom_id res chain seq x y z
N MET A 1 3.78 49.46 -38.50
CA MET A 1 4.58 48.52 -37.68
C MET A 1 3.81 48.21 -36.40
N ALA A 2 3.04 47.12 -36.37
CA ALA A 2 2.38 46.66 -35.15
C ALA A 2 3.24 45.57 -34.51
N SER A 3 3.83 45.89 -33.36
CA SER A 3 4.61 44.97 -32.53
C SER A 3 3.66 43.96 -31.89
N LEU A 4 3.73 42.70 -32.32
CA LEU A 4 3.14 41.56 -31.61
C LEU A 4 3.99 41.28 -30.38
N ARG A 5 3.62 41.85 -29.23
CA ARG A 5 4.11 41.39 -27.93
C ARG A 5 3.55 40.00 -27.68
N ALA A 6 4.38 38.98 -27.89
CA ALA A 6 4.13 37.63 -27.40
C ALA A 6 3.90 37.69 -25.89
N ALA A 7 2.68 37.36 -25.46
CA ALA A 7 2.35 37.22 -24.05
C ALA A 7 3.19 36.08 -23.48
N ARG A 8 4.17 36.40 -22.62
CA ARG A 8 4.81 35.42 -21.73
C ARG A 8 3.73 34.86 -20.81
N SER A 9 3.16 33.72 -21.18
CA SER A 9 2.29 32.95 -20.29
C SER A 9 3.13 32.52 -19.09
N THR A 10 2.81 33.07 -17.92
CA THR A 10 3.34 32.66 -16.63
C THR A 10 3.09 31.17 -16.44
N ALA A 11 4.15 30.38 -16.54
CA ALA A 11 4.15 28.91 -16.54
C ALA A 11 3.56 28.23 -15.28
N SER A 12 3.10 29.00 -14.28
CA SER A 12 2.48 28.43 -13.06
C SER A 12 0.95 28.47 -13.04
N ARG A 13 0.28 29.26 -13.90
CA ARG A 13 -1.20 29.26 -13.98
C ARG A 13 -1.76 28.26 -14.99
N SER A 14 -0.97 27.85 -15.98
CA SER A 14 -1.42 26.98 -17.09
C SER A 14 -1.45 25.48 -16.73
N SER A 15 -0.59 25.01 -15.81
CA SER A 15 -0.46 23.57 -15.57
C SER A 15 -1.67 22.95 -14.88
N LYS A 16 -2.35 23.66 -13.96
CA LYS A 16 -3.53 23.13 -13.28
C LYS A 16 -4.73 23.05 -14.22
N SER A 17 -4.95 24.10 -15.02
CA SER A 17 -6.01 24.09 -16.04
C SER A 17 -5.72 23.04 -17.10
N ALA A 18 -4.47 22.86 -17.53
CA ALA A 18 -4.12 21.84 -18.52
C ALA A 18 -4.54 20.42 -18.10
N TRP A 19 -4.44 20.08 -16.81
CA TRP A 19 -4.80 18.75 -16.30
C TRP A 19 -6.31 18.55 -16.10
N PHE A 20 -7.06 19.61 -15.80
CA PHE A 20 -8.50 19.52 -15.55
C PHE A 20 -9.36 19.96 -16.74
N SER A 21 -8.78 20.55 -17.79
CA SER A 21 -9.50 21.01 -18.98
C SER A 21 -9.72 19.93 -20.02
N ASP A 22 -8.92 18.86 -20.03
CA ASP A 22 -9.03 17.79 -21.04
C ASP A 22 -9.74 16.54 -20.48
N PRO A 23 -10.88 16.11 -21.07
CA PRO A 23 -11.55 14.87 -20.71
C PRO A 23 -10.66 13.62 -20.75
N SER A 24 -9.64 13.62 -21.60
CA SER A 24 -8.68 12.51 -21.72
C SER A 24 -7.77 12.36 -20.50
N THR A 25 -7.69 13.39 -19.64
CA THR A 25 -6.80 13.40 -18.47
C THR A 25 -7.47 12.83 -17.21
N TYR A 26 -8.81 12.74 -17.15
CA TYR A 26 -9.50 12.15 -15.99
C TYR A 26 -9.14 10.68 -15.73
N PRO A 27 -9.01 9.79 -16.74
CA PRO A 27 -8.51 8.43 -16.52
C PRO A 27 -7.10 8.40 -15.91
N LEU A 28 -6.21 9.30 -16.33
CA LEU A 28 -4.86 9.41 -15.76
C LEU A 28 -4.90 9.85 -14.29
N ILE A 29 -5.70 10.86 -13.98
CA ILE A 29 -5.90 11.33 -12.60
C ILE A 29 -6.51 10.21 -11.74
N ALA A 30 -7.45 9.42 -12.27
CA ALA A 30 -8.04 8.29 -11.55
C ALA A 30 -6.98 7.23 -11.20
N ILE A 31 -6.10 6.87 -12.13
CA ILE A 31 -5.02 5.90 -11.88
C ILE A 31 -4.02 6.47 -10.86
N LEU A 32 -3.64 7.74 -10.97
CA LEU A 32 -2.71 8.38 -10.04
C LEU A 32 -3.26 8.44 -8.61
N THR A 33 -4.54 8.82 -8.46
CA THR A 33 -5.20 8.88 -7.15
C THR A 33 -5.37 7.49 -6.56
N PHE A 34 -5.74 6.49 -7.37
CA PHE A 34 -5.82 5.10 -6.96
C PHE A 34 -4.47 4.55 -6.48
N ALA A 35 -3.41 4.71 -7.28
CA ALA A 35 -2.07 4.26 -6.93
C ALA A 35 -1.55 4.94 -5.65
N SER A 36 -1.73 6.26 -5.54
CA SER A 36 -1.35 7.02 -4.34
C SER A 36 -2.14 6.58 -3.10
N GLY A 37 -3.43 6.28 -3.28
CA GLY A 37 -4.30 5.77 -2.23
C GLY A 37 -3.83 4.41 -1.71
N ILE A 38 -3.52 3.47 -2.61
CA ILE A 38 -3.01 2.15 -2.23
C ILE A 38 -1.64 2.26 -1.55
N ALA A 39 -0.72 3.07 -2.08
CA ALA A 39 0.59 3.24 -1.49
C ALA A 39 0.50 3.78 -0.05
N THR A 40 -0.36 4.78 0.15
CA THR A 40 -0.59 5.37 1.48
C THR A 40 -1.25 4.36 2.42
N TYR A 41 -2.27 3.65 1.94
CA TYR A 41 -2.95 2.62 2.73
C TYR A 41 -2.00 1.52 3.19
N GLN A 42 -1.17 1.01 2.28
CA GLN A 42 -0.19 -0.03 2.61
C GLN A 42 0.87 0.49 3.59
N GLY A 43 1.33 1.74 3.42
CA GLY A 43 2.24 2.38 4.38
C GLY A 43 1.64 2.49 5.78
N VAL A 44 0.41 3.01 5.88
CA VAL A 44 -0.30 3.15 7.15
C VAL A 44 -0.57 1.79 7.79
N ARG A 45 -1.05 0.82 7.01
CA ARG A 45 -1.24 -0.57 7.47
C ARG A 45 0.06 -1.15 8.01
N HIS A 46 1.17 -0.96 7.31
CA HIS A 46 2.46 -1.48 7.72
C HIS A 46 2.91 -0.83 9.02
N LEU A 47 2.83 0.49 9.15
CA LEU A 47 3.26 1.20 10.36
C LEU A 47 2.37 0.91 11.59
N SER A 48 1.06 0.72 11.39
CA SER A 48 0.10 0.52 12.49
C SER A 48 -0.01 -0.94 12.95
N ARG A 49 0.13 -1.89 12.03
CA ARG A 49 0.00 -3.33 12.33
C ARG A 49 1.33 -4.07 12.39
N SER A 50 2.43 -3.44 11.96
CA SER A 50 3.73 -4.09 12.11
C SER A 50 4.05 -4.21 13.61
N PRO A 51 4.29 -5.43 14.09
CA PRO A 51 4.70 -5.66 15.48
C PRO A 51 6.13 -5.16 15.77
N ASP A 52 6.87 -4.72 14.74
CA ASP A 52 8.21 -4.14 14.88
C ASP A 52 8.18 -2.60 15.04
N VAL A 53 7.02 -1.96 14.82
CA VAL A 53 6.87 -0.51 14.89
C VAL A 53 6.05 -0.12 16.12
N LEU A 54 6.70 0.48 17.11
CA LEU A 54 6.11 0.83 18.41
C LEU A 54 5.54 2.25 18.43
N LEU A 55 4.52 2.52 17.60
CA LEU A 55 3.86 3.83 17.57
C LEU A 55 3.09 4.14 18.86
N ASP A 56 2.40 3.14 19.41
CA ASP A 56 1.64 3.27 20.65
C ASP A 56 2.58 3.34 21.85
N ARG A 57 2.32 4.28 22.75
CA ARG A 57 3.12 4.50 23.97
C ARG A 57 3.10 3.30 24.90
N THR A 58 1.99 2.56 24.92
CA THR A 58 1.81 1.35 25.76
C THR A 58 2.76 0.22 25.37
N LYS A 59 3.12 0.12 24.08
CA LYS A 59 3.97 -0.95 23.55
C LYS A 59 5.47 -0.61 23.60
N ARG A 60 5.85 0.64 23.88
CA ARG A 60 7.25 1.10 23.87
C ARG A 60 8.11 0.53 24.99
N SER A 61 7.51 0.11 26.10
CA SER A 61 8.26 -0.46 27.23
C SER A 61 8.71 -1.90 26.97
N ASP A 62 8.08 -2.58 26.01
CA ASP A 62 8.34 -3.98 25.73
C ASP A 62 9.20 -4.13 24.47
N PHE A 63 10.50 -3.87 24.62
CA PHE A 63 11.46 -3.93 23.52
C PHE A 63 11.71 -5.37 23.01
N MET A 64 11.29 -6.40 23.75
CA MET A 64 11.68 -7.79 23.48
C MET A 64 10.53 -8.81 23.51
N HIS A 65 9.41 -8.59 24.22
CA HIS A 65 8.24 -9.48 24.13
C HIS A 65 7.28 -8.98 23.05
N ARG A 66 7.49 -9.52 21.84
CA ARG A 66 6.52 -9.39 20.75
C ARG A 66 5.28 -10.20 21.12
N GLU A 67 4.13 -9.55 21.13
CA GLU A 67 2.84 -10.23 21.22
C GLU A 67 2.71 -11.21 20.03
N GLU A 68 2.81 -12.52 20.30
CA GLU A 68 2.89 -13.55 19.26
C GLU A 68 1.64 -13.56 18.36
N THR A 69 0.47 -13.30 18.96
CA THR A 69 -0.82 -13.12 18.29
C THR A 69 -0.79 -12.00 17.26
N ALA A 70 -0.29 -10.81 17.62
CA ALA A 70 -0.18 -9.67 16.70
C ALA A 70 0.84 -9.91 15.59
N ALA A 71 1.93 -10.63 15.89
CA ALA A 71 2.93 -11.02 14.90
C ALA A 71 2.38 -12.04 13.89
N ASN A 72 1.59 -13.00 14.35
CA ASN A 72 0.94 -14.00 13.53
C ASN A 72 -0.14 -13.37 12.65
N ASP A 73 -0.98 -12.49 13.18
CA ASP A 73 -2.00 -11.77 12.41
C ASP A 73 -1.38 -10.92 11.29
N PHE A 74 -0.26 -10.24 11.57
CA PHE A 74 0.46 -9.48 10.56
C PHE A 74 0.99 -10.36 9.41
N ARG A 75 1.41 -11.59 9.71
CA ARG A 75 1.99 -12.54 8.75
C ARG A 75 0.94 -13.41 8.05
N ALA A 76 -0.23 -13.62 8.64
CA ALA A 76 -1.31 -14.45 8.12
C ALA A 76 -1.68 -14.10 6.68
N HIS A 77 -1.80 -12.79 6.39
CA HIS A 77 -2.11 -12.30 5.05
C HIS A 77 -1.12 -12.79 3.97
N ARG A 78 0.16 -12.98 4.29
CA ARG A 78 1.17 -13.46 3.32
C ARG A 78 0.91 -14.90 2.91
N ILE A 79 0.45 -15.72 3.86
CA ILE A 79 0.16 -17.14 3.64
C ILE A 79 -1.06 -17.29 2.73
N ASP A 80 -2.06 -16.43 2.91
CA ASP A 80 -3.26 -16.42 2.07
C ASP A 80 -2.94 -15.93 0.65
N VAL A 81 -2.17 -14.85 0.51
CA VAL A 81 -1.75 -14.32 -0.80
C VAL A 81 -0.88 -15.32 -1.56
N ALA A 82 0.04 -16.01 -0.88
CA ALA A 82 0.93 -17.00 -1.50
C ALA A 82 0.17 -18.18 -2.12
N HIS A 83 -1.09 -18.39 -1.75
CA HIS A 83 -1.94 -19.47 -2.24
C HIS A 83 -3.14 -18.94 -3.05
N TRP A 84 -3.12 -17.68 -3.48
CA TRP A 84 -4.18 -17.22 -4.39
C TRP A 84 -4.24 -18.10 -5.65
N LYS A 85 -3.10 -18.64 -6.08
CA LYS A 85 -2.97 -19.61 -7.15
C LYS A 85 -2.24 -20.85 -6.64
N GLU A 86 -2.74 -22.03 -7.01
CA GLU A 86 -2.09 -23.29 -6.69
C GLU A 86 -0.78 -23.42 -7.48
N ASN A 87 0.31 -23.65 -6.75
CA ASN A 87 1.66 -23.84 -7.26
C ASN A 87 2.19 -25.21 -6.79
N PRO A 88 3.22 -25.79 -7.42
CA PRO A 88 3.82 -27.05 -6.95
C PRO A 88 4.22 -27.02 -5.46
N ILE A 89 4.64 -25.87 -4.95
CA ILE A 89 4.98 -25.65 -3.53
C ILE A 89 3.74 -25.73 -2.64
N THR A 90 2.60 -25.20 -3.08
CA THR A 90 1.38 -25.21 -2.26
C THR A 90 0.72 -26.59 -2.19
N ARG A 91 1.04 -27.46 -3.16
CA ARG A 91 0.60 -28.86 -3.21
C ARG A 91 1.39 -29.78 -2.30
N ASN A 92 2.59 -29.37 -1.87
CA ASN A 92 3.41 -30.17 -0.99
C ASN A 92 2.73 -30.32 0.38
N GLU A 93 2.74 -31.55 0.92
CA GLU A 93 2.15 -31.90 2.21
C GLU A 93 2.73 -31.05 3.35
N ASP A 94 4.05 -30.80 3.32
CA ASP A 94 4.74 -29.94 4.27
C ASP A 94 4.12 -28.53 4.35
N PHE A 95 3.73 -28.00 3.20
CA PHE A 95 3.14 -26.66 3.10
C PHE A 95 1.68 -26.66 3.57
N VAL A 96 0.93 -27.74 3.29
CA VAL A 96 -0.44 -27.93 3.79
C VAL A 96 -0.45 -27.98 5.32
N GLU A 97 0.53 -28.67 5.93
CA GLU A 97 0.70 -28.70 7.38
C GLU A 97 1.14 -27.37 7.97
N PHE A 98 2.10 -26.69 7.33
CA PHE A 98 2.49 -25.33 7.70
C PHE A 98 1.29 -24.39 7.72
N ARG A 99 0.47 -24.38 6.67
CA ARG A 99 -0.77 -23.60 6.63
C ARG A 99 -1.69 -23.98 7.78
N ARG A 100 -1.98 -25.27 7.96
CA ARG A 100 -2.90 -25.75 8.99
C ARG A 100 -2.50 -25.25 10.38
N ARG A 101 -1.20 -25.14 10.67
CA ARG A 101 -0.67 -24.58 11.93
C ARG A 101 -0.90 -23.07 12.04
N ASN A 102 -0.72 -22.32 10.97
CA ASN A 102 -0.82 -20.86 10.96
C ASN A 102 -2.25 -20.32 10.80
N THR A 103 -3.18 -21.12 10.23
CA THR A 103 -4.60 -20.72 10.06
C THR A 103 -5.48 -21.10 11.27
N LYS A 104 -5.00 -21.99 12.16
CA LYS A 104 -5.78 -22.53 13.30
C LYS A 104 -5.67 -21.73 14.62
N GLN A 105 -5.27 -20.46 14.58
CA GLN A 105 -5.34 -19.57 15.75
C GLN A 105 -6.61 -18.70 15.74
N LEU A 106 -7.77 -19.35 15.62
CA LEU A 106 -9.09 -18.79 15.94
C LEU A 106 -9.70 -19.63 17.07
#